data_AF-A0A3B3ZCC4-F1
#
_entry.id   AF-A0A3B3ZCC4-F1
#
_cell.length_a   1.000
_cell.length_b   1.000
_cell.length_c   1.000
_cell.angle_alpha   90.00
_cell.angle_beta   90.00
_cell.angle_gamma   90.00
#
_symmetry.space_group_name_H-M   'P 1'
#
loop_
_entity.id
_entity.type
_entity.pdbx_description
1 polymer ?
#
loop_
_entity_poly.entity_id
_entity_poly.type
_entity_poly.pdbx_seq_one_letter_code
_entity_poly.pdbx_strand_id
1 'polypeptide(L)'
;MDDRTTPVREQHKFNIDRLQKYLSVKSLLSKNDIITISQYSFGQSNPTFLIQAPTRSYVLRKKPPGKLLPGAHKVDREYHVQKALFLAGFPVPQPLLHCTDTDIIGTEFYIMEHVKGRIFRDACLPGLSVAEKTALYVAAVEVLAKLHSLSVASLKLEGYGKGSGYSRRQVSTWTKQYRAAAHRDIPEMNNLSDWLLKNLPDNDDEVTLVHGDFRIDNLIFHAKEARVIAVIDWELSTTGQPMADLAYLLMPHYWPKDLKIISTMGSFNGVEGLKEILLA
;
A
#
# COMPACT_ATOMS: atom_id res chain seq x y z
N MET A 1 -4.65 6.53 -19.17
CA MET A 1 -3.22 6.78 -18.91
C MET A 1 -3.14 8.09 -18.16
N ASP A 2 -3.01 8.04 -16.83
CA ASP A 2 -2.44 9.17 -16.09
C ASP A 2 -1.74 8.65 -14.82
N ASP A 3 -0.92 7.61 -15.02
CA ASP A 3 0.15 7.27 -14.08
C ASP A 3 1.21 8.34 -14.28
N ARG A 4 1.03 9.49 -13.63
CA ARG A 4 2.03 10.57 -13.63
C ARG A 4 3.27 10.09 -12.90
N THR A 5 4.07 9.31 -13.60
CA THR A 5 5.47 9.15 -13.25
C THR A 5 6.17 10.48 -13.51
N THR A 6 7.11 10.82 -12.66
CA THR A 6 7.98 11.98 -12.74
C THR A 6 9.39 11.51 -13.07
N PRO A 7 10.29 12.41 -13.49
CA PRO A 7 11.72 12.11 -13.45
C PRO A 7 12.13 11.63 -12.05
N VAL A 8 13.12 10.74 -11.98
CA VAL A 8 13.63 10.24 -10.69
C VAL A 8 14.13 11.42 -9.84
N ARG A 9 13.55 11.57 -8.65
CA ARG A 9 13.91 12.65 -7.71
C ARG A 9 15.36 12.49 -7.28
N GLU A 10 16.08 13.59 -7.07
CA GLU A 10 17.53 13.59 -6.79
C GLU A 10 17.92 12.66 -5.64
N GLN A 11 17.21 12.72 -4.51
CA GLN A 11 17.47 11.90 -3.34
C GLN A 11 17.23 10.39 -3.58
N HIS A 12 16.55 10.04 -4.67
CA HIS A 12 16.17 8.67 -5.00
C HIS A 12 16.95 8.09 -6.17
N LYS A 13 17.89 8.84 -6.75
CA LYS A 13 18.74 8.34 -7.84
C LYS A 13 19.60 7.15 -7.39
N PHE A 14 19.82 6.24 -8.32
CA PHE A 14 20.67 5.06 -8.13
C PHE A 14 21.34 4.69 -9.46
N ASN A 15 22.31 3.77 -9.40
CA ASN A 15 23.09 3.36 -10.58
C ASN A 15 22.25 2.45 -11.51
N ILE A 16 21.82 3.01 -12.64
CA ILE A 16 20.97 2.32 -13.63
C ILE A 16 21.73 1.17 -14.32
N ASP A 17 23.01 1.36 -14.64
CA ASP A 17 23.82 0.34 -15.33
C ASP A 17 24.02 -0.92 -14.46
N ARG A 18 24.25 -0.73 -13.16
CA ARG A 18 24.35 -1.83 -12.18
C ARG A 18 23.01 -2.56 -12.06
N LEU A 19 21.91 -1.83 -11.98
CA LEU A 19 20.57 -2.42 -11.96
C LEU A 19 20.32 -3.22 -13.25
N GLN A 20 20.57 -2.65 -14.43
CA GLN A 20 20.38 -3.32 -15.71
C GLN A 20 21.20 -4.60 -15.80
N LYS A 21 22.50 -4.54 -15.48
CA LYS A 21 23.39 -5.71 -15.46
C LYS A 21 22.84 -6.80 -14.53
N TYR A 22 22.39 -6.41 -13.33
CA TYR A 22 21.82 -7.34 -12.36
C TYR A 22 20.53 -7.99 -12.87
N LEU A 23 19.60 -7.20 -13.41
CA LEU A 23 18.34 -7.70 -13.97
C LEU A 23 18.56 -8.59 -15.21
N SER A 24 19.61 -8.34 -15.99
CA SER A 24 19.99 -9.23 -17.09
C SER A 24 20.52 -10.58 -16.62
N VAL A 25 21.32 -10.61 -15.55
CA VAL A 25 21.77 -11.88 -14.93
C VAL A 25 20.58 -12.67 -14.39
N LYS A 26 19.53 -11.98 -13.91
CA LYS A 26 18.28 -12.59 -13.45
C LYS A 26 17.27 -12.90 -14.56
N SER A 27 17.65 -12.72 -15.83
CA SER A 27 16.80 -12.98 -17.00
C SER A 27 15.50 -12.17 -17.05
N LEU A 28 15.45 -11.01 -16.38
CA LEU A 28 14.31 -10.08 -16.45
C LEU A 28 14.47 -9.05 -17.57
N LEU A 29 15.71 -8.78 -18.00
CA LEU A 29 16.05 -7.87 -19.09
C LEU A 29 17.08 -8.51 -20.01
N SER A 30 17.09 -8.14 -21.28
CA SER A 30 18.23 -8.43 -22.17
C SER A 30 19.38 -7.46 -21.86
N LYS A 31 20.63 -7.90 -22.05
CA LYS A 31 21.80 -7.02 -21.86
C LYS A 31 21.76 -5.76 -22.72
N ASN A 32 21.15 -5.87 -23.91
CA ASN A 32 21.07 -4.81 -24.90
C ASN A 32 19.74 -4.02 -24.83
N ASP A 33 18.87 -4.31 -23.85
CA ASP A 33 17.64 -3.54 -23.70
C ASP A 33 17.97 -2.10 -23.32
N ILE A 34 17.37 -1.15 -24.02
CA ILE A 34 17.38 0.25 -23.58
C ILE A 34 16.22 0.41 -22.60
N ILE A 35 16.55 0.72 -21.35
CA ILE A 35 15.53 0.95 -20.31
C ILE A 35 15.36 2.43 -19.99
N THR A 36 14.13 2.83 -19.70
CA THR A 36 13.83 4.10 -19.06
C THR A 36 13.32 3.87 -17.65
N ILE A 37 13.71 4.76 -16.72
CA ILE A 37 13.25 4.72 -15.33
C ILE A 37 12.55 6.04 -15.02
N SER A 38 11.33 5.93 -14.52
CA SER A 38 10.57 7.06 -14.00
C SER A 38 10.03 6.73 -12.61
N GLN A 39 9.79 7.75 -11.78
CA GLN A 39 9.36 7.58 -10.40
C GLN A 39 7.87 7.87 -10.26
N TYR A 40 7.11 7.02 -9.57
CA TYR A 40 5.71 7.33 -9.27
C TYR A 40 5.60 8.55 -8.35
N SER A 41 4.68 9.46 -8.67
CA SER A 41 4.47 10.68 -7.89
C SER A 41 3.92 10.40 -6.49
N PHE A 42 3.17 9.30 -6.35
CA PHE A 42 2.48 8.85 -5.14
C PHE A 42 3.16 7.58 -4.58
N GLY A 43 2.94 7.26 -3.30
CA GLY A 43 3.69 6.23 -2.57
C GLY A 43 4.90 6.83 -1.84
N GLN A 44 4.64 7.61 -0.78
CA GLN A 44 5.64 8.42 -0.08
C GLN A 44 6.58 7.58 0.80
N SER A 45 6.09 6.46 1.35
CA SER A 45 6.84 5.63 2.29
C SER A 45 8.03 4.95 1.63
N ASN A 46 7.81 4.15 0.58
CA ASN A 46 8.85 3.42 -0.12
C ASN A 46 8.93 3.89 -1.58
N PRO A 47 10.06 4.48 -2.02
CA PRO A 47 10.23 4.95 -3.39
C PRO A 47 9.91 3.84 -4.42
N THR A 48 8.95 4.15 -5.29
CA THR A 48 8.43 3.23 -6.31
C THR A 48 8.70 3.79 -7.70
N PHE A 49 9.19 2.95 -8.62
CA PHE A 49 9.64 3.33 -9.96
C PHE A 49 9.07 2.42 -11.02
N LEU A 50 8.75 2.99 -12.17
CA LEU A 50 8.46 2.27 -13.40
C LEU A 50 9.77 2.06 -14.16
N ILE A 51 10.08 0.81 -14.48
CA ILE A 51 11.14 0.44 -15.40
C ILE A 51 10.46 0.04 -16.71
N GLN A 52 10.70 0.77 -17.79
CA GLN A 52 10.19 0.43 -19.11
C GLN A 52 11.32 -0.13 -19.95
N ALA A 53 11.17 -1.37 -20.40
CA ALA A 53 12.02 -2.00 -21.40
C ALA A 53 11.21 -2.20 -22.71
N PRO A 54 11.85 -2.55 -23.83
CA PRO A 54 11.19 -2.67 -25.13
C PRO A 54 10.00 -3.64 -25.15
N THR A 55 10.10 -4.75 -24.41
CA THR A 55 9.10 -5.84 -24.45
C THR A 55 8.18 -5.88 -23.24
N ARG A 56 8.64 -5.39 -22.08
CA ARG A 56 7.90 -5.46 -20.82
C ARG A 56 8.22 -4.27 -19.93
N SER A 57 7.31 -3.98 -19.01
CA SER A 57 7.54 -3.00 -17.95
C SER A 57 7.49 -3.68 -16.59
N TYR A 58 8.24 -3.13 -15.65
CA TYR A 58 8.36 -3.62 -14.28
C TYR A 58 8.17 -2.48 -13.30
N VAL A 59 7.81 -2.81 -12.07
CA VAL A 59 7.81 -1.86 -10.95
C VAL A 59 8.90 -2.25 -9.98
N LEU A 60 9.76 -1.29 -9.65
CA LEU A 60 10.79 -1.40 -8.61
C LEU A 60 10.32 -0.64 -7.38
N ARG A 61 10.33 -1.28 -6.21
CA ARG A 61 10.08 -0.63 -4.92
C ARG A 61 11.28 -0.87 -4.02
N LYS A 62 11.84 0.19 -3.44
CA LYS A 62 13.07 0.13 -2.64
C LYS A 62 12.91 0.83 -1.29
N LYS A 63 13.79 0.52 -0.35
CA LYS A 63 13.89 1.29 0.89
C LYS A 63 14.29 2.74 0.59
N PRO A 64 13.75 3.74 1.32
CA PRO A 64 14.25 5.10 1.24
C PRO A 64 15.72 5.16 1.67
N PRO A 65 16.51 6.11 1.15
CA PRO A 65 17.90 6.31 1.56
C PRO A 65 17.98 6.81 3.01
N GLY A 66 19.16 6.71 3.61
CA GLY A 66 19.45 7.31 4.92
C GLY A 66 19.19 6.39 6.12
N LYS A 67 19.29 6.97 7.33
CA LYS A 67 19.12 6.24 8.59
C LYS A 67 17.64 6.09 8.91
N LEU A 68 17.14 4.87 8.75
CA LEU A 68 15.73 4.55 8.96
C LEU A 68 15.43 4.18 10.41
N LEU A 69 14.21 4.47 10.85
CA LEU A 69 13.73 4.02 12.16
C LEU A 69 13.64 2.48 12.21
N PRO A 70 13.95 1.86 13.37
CA PRO A 70 13.83 0.42 13.52
C PRO A 70 12.44 -0.08 13.14
N GLY A 71 12.39 -0.98 12.15
CA GLY A 71 11.17 -1.62 11.71
C GLY A 71 10.32 -0.83 10.71
N ALA A 72 10.75 0.35 10.28
CA ALA A 72 10.15 1.07 9.16
C ALA A 72 10.62 0.49 7.81
N HIS A 73 9.84 0.73 6.75
CA HIS A 73 10.22 0.43 5.35
C HIS A 73 10.64 -1.03 5.08
N LYS A 74 9.88 -1.98 5.62
CA LYS A 74 10.15 -3.42 5.48
C LYS A 74 9.70 -3.96 4.11
N VAL A 75 10.39 -3.55 3.04
CA VAL A 75 10.11 -4.00 1.66
C VAL A 75 10.25 -5.52 1.48
N ASP A 76 11.03 -6.19 2.35
CA ASP A 76 11.11 -7.65 2.45
C ASP A 76 9.76 -8.27 2.81
N ARG A 77 9.05 -7.67 3.78
CA ARG A 77 7.73 -8.15 4.20
C ARG A 77 6.69 -7.95 3.11
N GLU A 78 6.74 -6.83 2.41
CA GLU A 78 5.87 -6.55 1.27
C GLU A 78 6.07 -7.59 0.16
N TYR A 79 7.32 -7.90 -0.18
CA TYR A 79 7.63 -8.93 -1.17
C TYR A 79 7.14 -10.31 -0.73
N HIS A 80 7.36 -10.66 0.54
CA HIS A 80 7.01 -11.96 1.09
C HIS A 80 5.49 -12.22 1.05
N VAL A 81 4.67 -11.27 1.51
CA VAL A 81 3.21 -11.40 1.49
C VAL A 81 2.67 -11.44 0.06
N GLN A 82 3.16 -10.58 -0.84
CA GLN A 82 2.77 -10.61 -2.24
C GLN A 82 3.12 -11.94 -2.91
N LYS A 83 4.27 -12.53 -2.58
CA LYS A 83 4.68 -13.83 -3.11
C LYS A 83 3.75 -14.95 -2.66
N ALA A 84 3.39 -14.98 -1.38
CA ALA A 84 2.43 -15.95 -0.85
C ALA A 84 1.05 -15.80 -1.52
N LEU A 85 0.57 -14.57 -1.66
CA LEU A 85 -0.72 -14.26 -2.28
C LEU A 85 -0.75 -14.62 -3.77
N PHE A 86 0.30 -14.29 -4.52
CA PHE A 86 0.41 -14.63 -5.93
C PHE A 86 0.36 -16.16 -6.14
N LEU A 87 1.10 -16.92 -5.32
CA LEU A 87 1.10 -18.39 -5.36
C LEU A 87 -0.27 -18.99 -5.01
N ALA A 88 -1.05 -18.30 -4.18
CA ALA A 88 -2.43 -18.68 -3.83
C ALA A 88 -3.47 -18.25 -4.88
N GLY A 89 -3.07 -17.61 -5.99
CA GLY A 89 -3.99 -17.12 -7.02
C GLY A 89 -4.82 -15.91 -6.58
N PHE A 90 -4.35 -15.17 -5.58
CA PHE A 90 -4.92 -13.88 -5.20
C PHE A 90 -4.38 -12.78 -6.15
N PRO A 91 -5.21 -11.82 -6.62
CA PRO A 91 -4.78 -10.83 -7.60
C PRO A 91 -3.85 -9.79 -6.97
N VAL A 92 -2.55 -10.01 -7.10
CA VAL A 92 -1.47 -9.07 -6.79
C VAL A 92 -0.52 -9.00 -7.99
N PRO A 93 0.27 -7.91 -8.15
CA PRO A 93 1.34 -7.90 -9.13
C PRO A 93 2.29 -9.07 -8.89
N GLN A 94 2.69 -9.77 -9.95
CA GLN A 94 3.61 -10.90 -9.80
C GLN A 94 4.93 -10.42 -9.18
N PRO A 95 5.34 -10.91 -8.01
CA PRO A 95 6.64 -10.60 -7.45
C PRO A 95 7.71 -11.40 -8.19
N LEU A 96 8.68 -10.70 -8.79
CA LEU A 96 9.67 -11.30 -9.69
C LEU A 96 11.01 -11.54 -8.99
N LEU A 97 11.45 -10.56 -8.19
CA LEU A 97 12.79 -10.58 -7.62
C LEU A 97 12.84 -9.75 -6.34
N HIS A 98 13.55 -10.23 -5.33
CA HIS A 98 13.92 -9.46 -4.15
C HIS A 98 15.45 -9.46 -4.03
N CYS A 99 16.03 -8.30 -3.75
CA CYS A 99 17.47 -8.08 -3.70
C CYS A 99 17.85 -7.38 -2.41
N THR A 100 18.58 -8.09 -1.55
CA THR A 100 19.14 -7.58 -0.29
C THR A 100 20.53 -7.00 -0.46
N ASP A 101 21.16 -7.19 -1.62
CA ASP A 101 22.48 -6.65 -1.93
C ASP A 101 22.37 -5.15 -2.23
N THR A 102 22.83 -4.35 -1.28
CA THR A 102 22.82 -2.88 -1.37
C THR A 102 23.85 -2.33 -2.36
N ASP A 103 24.83 -3.12 -2.81
CA ASP A 103 25.84 -2.64 -3.75
C ASP A 103 25.27 -2.41 -5.16
N ILE A 104 24.09 -2.99 -5.45
CA ILE A 104 23.43 -2.87 -6.75
C ILE A 104 22.84 -1.45 -6.93
N ILE A 105 21.97 -1.00 -6.01
CA ILE A 105 21.29 0.32 -6.12
C ILE A 105 21.33 1.17 -4.84
N GLY A 106 22.19 0.83 -3.88
CA GLY A 106 22.39 1.56 -2.62
C GLY A 106 21.43 1.17 -1.50
N THR A 107 20.32 0.49 -1.81
CA THR A 107 19.32 0.05 -0.83
C THR A 107 18.72 -1.28 -1.26
N GLU A 108 18.20 -2.04 -0.30
CA GLU A 108 17.36 -3.20 -0.57
C GLU A 108 16.12 -2.84 -1.41
N PHE A 109 15.73 -3.72 -2.31
CA PHE A 109 14.60 -3.51 -3.23
C PHE A 109 13.97 -4.81 -3.70
N TYR A 110 12.77 -4.71 -4.24
CA TYR A 110 12.15 -5.78 -4.99
C TYR A 110 11.56 -5.29 -6.31
N ILE A 111 11.39 -6.22 -7.24
CA ILE A 111 10.80 -6.02 -8.57
C ILE A 111 9.52 -6.85 -8.65
N MET A 112 8.48 -6.25 -9.21
CA MET A 112 7.24 -6.91 -9.56
C MET A 112 6.81 -6.57 -10.99
N GLU A 113 5.86 -7.34 -11.51
CA GLU A 113 5.21 -7.03 -12.77
C GLU A 113 4.53 -5.65 -12.73
N HIS A 114 4.60 -4.93 -13.85
CA HIS A 114 3.79 -3.74 -14.04
C HIS A 114 2.40 -4.13 -14.60
N VAL A 115 1.39 -4.09 -13.74
CA VAL A 115 0.00 -4.42 -14.08
C VAL A 115 -0.68 -3.19 -14.69
N LYS A 116 -1.07 -3.28 -15.97
CA LYS A 116 -1.78 -2.19 -16.67
C LYS A 116 -3.28 -2.31 -16.45
N GLY A 117 -3.89 -1.30 -15.84
CA GLY A 117 -5.34 -1.23 -15.62
C GLY A 117 -5.84 0.18 -15.30
N ARG A 118 -7.06 0.27 -14.78
CA ARG A 118 -7.68 1.51 -14.30
C ARG A 118 -7.43 1.62 -12.80
N ILE A 119 -6.91 2.76 -12.37
CA ILE A 119 -6.80 3.12 -10.96
C ILE A 119 -7.73 4.31 -10.74
N PHE A 120 -8.64 4.19 -9.79
CA PHE A 120 -9.57 5.25 -9.44
C PHE A 120 -9.10 5.93 -8.16
N ARG A 121 -8.63 7.18 -8.28
CA ARG A 121 -8.13 7.94 -7.12
C ARG A 121 -9.22 8.60 -6.30
N ASP A 122 -10.35 8.87 -6.95
CA ASP A 122 -11.52 9.43 -6.30
C ASP A 122 -12.52 8.32 -5.99
N ALA A 123 -12.77 8.10 -4.70
CA ALA A 123 -13.76 7.15 -4.21
C ALA A 123 -15.19 7.48 -4.70
N CYS A 124 -15.46 8.73 -5.10
CA CYS A 124 -16.74 9.13 -5.70
C CYS A 124 -16.93 8.60 -7.13
N LEU A 125 -15.86 8.10 -7.76
CA LEU A 125 -15.85 7.56 -9.13
C LEU A 125 -16.53 8.51 -10.13
N PRO A 126 -16.06 9.76 -10.27
CA PRO A 126 -16.71 10.76 -11.11
C PRO A 126 -16.76 10.32 -12.57
N GLY A 127 -17.84 10.70 -13.27
CA GLY A 127 -18.03 10.37 -14.68
C GLY A 127 -18.53 8.94 -14.97
N LEU A 128 -18.65 8.07 -13.96
CA LEU A 128 -19.26 6.74 -14.11
C LEU A 128 -20.75 6.74 -13.79
N SER A 129 -21.50 5.86 -14.45
CA SER A 129 -22.92 5.60 -14.13
C SER A 129 -23.07 4.91 -12.77
N VAL A 130 -24.26 5.01 -12.16
CA VAL A 130 -24.54 4.34 -10.87
C VAL A 130 -24.27 2.84 -10.95
N ALA A 131 -24.69 2.18 -12.04
CA ALA A 131 -24.47 0.75 -12.22
C ALA A 131 -22.97 0.38 -12.26
N GLU A 132 -22.15 1.17 -12.95
CA GLU A 132 -20.70 0.95 -13.00
C GLU A 132 -20.03 1.18 -11.65
N LYS A 133 -20.44 2.22 -10.91
CA LYS A 133 -19.94 2.46 -9.55
C LYS A 133 -20.25 1.29 -8.63
N THR A 134 -21.50 0.84 -8.64
CA THR A 134 -21.93 -0.32 -7.86
C THR A 134 -21.10 -1.56 -8.21
N ALA A 135 -20.92 -1.85 -9.50
CA ALA A 135 -20.14 -3.01 -9.93
C ALA A 135 -18.67 -2.94 -9.47
N LEU A 136 -18.03 -1.76 -9.50
CA LEU A 136 -16.66 -1.57 -9.04
C LEU A 136 -16.51 -1.78 -7.53
N TYR A 137 -17.45 -1.24 -6.73
CA TYR A 137 -17.45 -1.44 -5.29
C TYR A 137 -17.77 -2.89 -4.90
N VAL A 138 -18.68 -3.57 -5.63
CA VAL A 138 -18.92 -5.00 -5.46
C VAL A 138 -17.63 -5.78 -5.70
N ALA A 139 -16.92 -5.53 -6.81
CA ALA A 139 -15.64 -6.19 -7.09
C ALA A 139 -14.56 -5.90 -6.03
N ALA A 140 -14.55 -4.69 -5.44
CA ALA A 140 -13.66 -4.34 -4.34
C ALA A 140 -13.98 -5.12 -3.06
N VAL A 141 -15.27 -5.27 -2.72
CA VAL A 141 -15.70 -6.05 -1.55
C VAL A 141 -15.46 -7.55 -1.77
N GLU A 142 -15.70 -8.07 -2.97
CA GLU A 142 -15.43 -9.48 -3.32
C GLU A 142 -13.95 -9.82 -3.20
N VAL A 143 -13.05 -8.96 -3.69
CA VAL A 143 -11.61 -9.21 -3.55
C VAL A 143 -11.15 -9.08 -2.09
N LEU A 144 -11.76 -8.19 -1.31
CA LEU A 144 -11.49 -8.09 0.13
C LEU A 144 -11.94 -9.34 0.89
N ALA A 145 -13.16 -9.82 0.62
CA ALA A 145 -13.66 -11.07 1.18
C ALA A 145 -12.79 -12.26 0.77
N LYS A 146 -12.30 -12.29 -0.49
CA LYS A 146 -11.33 -13.28 -0.94
C LYS A 146 -10.04 -13.20 -0.13
N LEU A 147 -9.52 -12.00 0.17
CA LEU A 147 -8.31 -11.83 0.99
C LEU A 147 -8.51 -12.42 2.39
N HIS A 148 -9.61 -12.04 3.04
CA HIS A 148 -9.91 -12.44 4.42
C HIS A 148 -10.26 -13.93 4.56
N SER A 149 -10.68 -14.59 3.48
CA SER A 149 -10.91 -16.04 3.46
C SER A 149 -9.65 -16.89 3.32
N LEU A 150 -8.49 -16.29 3.01
CA LEU A 150 -7.22 -17.00 2.93
C LEU A 150 -6.69 -17.33 4.33
N SER A 151 -6.38 -18.60 4.56
CA SER A 151 -5.72 -19.06 5.78
C SER A 151 -4.27 -18.59 5.82
N VAL A 152 -3.89 -17.90 6.90
CA VAL A 152 -2.51 -17.47 7.17
C VAL A 152 -1.54 -18.66 7.17
N ALA A 153 -1.97 -19.81 7.71
CA ALA A 153 -1.17 -21.03 7.73
C ALA A 153 -0.99 -21.61 6.31
N SER A 154 -2.07 -21.65 5.51
CA SER A 154 -1.98 -22.11 4.12
C SER A 154 -1.08 -21.22 3.26
N LEU A 155 -1.01 -19.92 3.57
CA LEU A 155 -0.10 -18.96 2.95
C LEU A 155 1.35 -19.06 3.47
N LYS A 156 1.62 -19.88 4.49
CA LYS A 156 2.91 -19.98 5.19
C LYS A 156 3.38 -18.62 5.76
N LEU A 157 2.43 -17.87 6.30
CA LEU A 157 2.62 -16.55 6.89
C LEU A 157 2.54 -16.60 8.43
N GLU A 158 2.85 -17.74 9.04
CA GLU A 158 2.95 -17.85 10.50
C GLU A 158 3.99 -16.86 11.04
N GLY A 159 3.62 -16.12 12.09
CA GLY A 159 4.48 -15.06 12.64
C GLY A 159 4.58 -13.80 11.78
N TYR A 160 3.82 -13.69 10.68
CA TYR A 160 3.79 -12.48 9.86
C TYR A 160 3.32 -11.27 10.67
N GLY A 161 2.28 -11.41 11.48
CA GLY A 161 1.81 -10.39 12.41
C GLY A 161 1.87 -10.83 13.86
N LYS A 162 1.18 -10.09 14.73
CA LYS A 162 1.15 -10.33 16.19
C LYS A 162 -0.04 -11.18 16.66
N GLY A 163 -0.88 -11.68 15.76
CA GLY A 163 -2.06 -12.50 16.09
C GLY A 163 -3.21 -11.71 16.75
N SER A 164 -3.95 -12.38 17.63
CA SER A 164 -5.18 -11.91 18.29
C SER A 164 -4.98 -10.64 19.12
N GLY A 165 -6.07 -9.89 19.38
CA GLY A 165 -6.03 -8.60 20.09
C GLY A 165 -5.59 -7.45 19.19
N TYR A 166 -5.93 -7.51 17.89
CA TYR A 166 -5.50 -6.53 16.90
C TYR A 166 -6.06 -5.15 17.19
N SER A 167 -7.37 -5.04 17.40
CA SER A 167 -8.07 -3.78 17.64
C SER A 167 -7.54 -3.11 18.90
N ARG A 168 -7.40 -3.86 20.01
CA ARG A 168 -6.79 -3.32 21.25
C ARG A 168 -5.40 -2.75 21.01
N ARG A 169 -4.54 -3.48 20.28
CA ARG A 169 -3.19 -3.02 19.96
C ARG A 169 -3.22 -1.77 19.10
N GLN A 170 -4.05 -1.74 18.05
CA GLN A 170 -4.15 -0.58 17.16
C GLN A 170 -4.58 0.66 17.94
N VAL A 171 -5.65 0.58 18.74
CA VAL A 171 -6.11 1.71 19.57
C VAL A 171 -5.01 2.19 20.50
N SER A 172 -4.31 1.27 21.18
CA SER A 172 -3.21 1.61 22.08
C SER A 172 -2.03 2.27 21.36
N THR A 173 -1.63 1.73 20.21
CA THR A 173 -0.52 2.25 19.39
C THR A 173 -0.83 3.63 18.85
N TRP A 174 -1.99 3.83 18.23
CA TRP A 174 -2.39 5.13 17.67
C TRP A 174 -2.60 6.18 18.76
N THR A 175 -3.14 5.80 19.92
CA THR A 175 -3.24 6.70 21.08
C THR A 175 -1.87 7.19 21.53
N LYS A 176 -0.91 6.27 21.66
CA LYS A 176 0.47 6.62 22.04
C LYS A 176 1.13 7.53 21.02
N GLN A 177 0.96 7.25 19.73
CA GLN A 177 1.51 8.06 18.65
C GLN A 177 0.88 9.46 18.61
N TYR A 178 -0.45 9.54 18.72
CA TYR A 178 -1.16 10.81 18.81
C TYR A 178 -0.64 11.66 19.97
N ARG A 179 -0.56 11.11 21.19
CA ARG A 179 -0.04 11.83 22.37
C ARG A 179 1.41 12.29 22.19
N ALA A 180 2.25 11.51 21.51
CA ALA A 180 3.63 11.87 21.25
C ALA A 180 3.78 13.00 20.21
N ALA A 181 2.83 13.11 19.27
CA ALA A 181 2.85 14.10 18.19
C ALA A 181 1.95 15.32 18.45
N ALA A 182 1.08 15.27 19.45
CA ALA A 182 0.13 16.33 19.77
C ALA A 182 0.87 17.62 20.18
N HIS A 183 0.67 18.68 19.40
CA HIS A 183 1.18 20.02 19.68
C HIS A 183 0.13 20.92 20.38
N ARG A 184 -1.10 20.43 20.52
CA ARG A 184 -2.21 21.03 21.25
C ARG A 184 -3.10 19.95 21.82
N ASP A 185 -3.82 20.28 22.89
CA ASP A 185 -4.84 19.39 23.43
C ASP A 185 -6.08 19.40 22.53
N ILE A 186 -6.61 18.21 22.26
CA ILE A 186 -7.88 18.00 21.54
C ILE A 186 -8.67 17.01 22.41
N PRO A 187 -9.52 17.49 23.33
CA PRO A 187 -10.25 16.64 24.27
C PRO A 187 -11.04 15.51 23.58
N GLU A 188 -11.54 15.75 22.38
CA GLU A 188 -12.27 14.77 21.56
C GLU A 188 -11.40 13.56 21.20
N MET A 189 -10.10 13.74 20.96
CA MET A 189 -9.18 12.63 20.68
C MET A 189 -8.91 11.77 21.93
N ASN A 190 -8.85 12.40 23.10
CA ASN A 190 -8.73 11.68 24.37
C ASN A 190 -10.01 10.87 24.66
N ASN A 191 -11.18 11.49 24.49
CA ASN A 191 -12.48 10.82 24.64
C ASN A 191 -12.63 9.64 23.66
N LEU A 192 -12.22 9.83 22.39
CA LEU A 192 -12.25 8.77 21.37
C LEU A 192 -11.35 7.60 21.76
N SER A 193 -10.13 7.87 22.22
CA SER A 193 -9.19 6.85 22.69
C SER A 193 -9.78 6.00 23.82
N ASP A 194 -10.31 6.67 24.85
CA ASP A 194 -10.90 6.00 26.01
C ASP A 194 -12.16 5.19 25.63
N TRP A 195 -12.99 5.74 24.74
CA TRP A 195 -14.18 5.05 24.26
C TRP A 195 -13.80 3.81 23.45
N LEU A 196 -12.85 3.90 22.51
CA LEU A 196 -12.42 2.76 21.70
C LEU A 196 -11.84 1.62 22.56
N LEU A 197 -11.05 1.94 23.60
CA LEU A 197 -10.52 0.91 24.50
C LEU A 197 -11.60 0.20 25.33
N LYS A 198 -12.72 0.88 25.61
CA LYS A 198 -13.87 0.33 26.35
C LYS A 198 -14.88 -0.39 25.46
N ASN A 199 -14.85 -0.15 24.15
CA ASN A 199 -15.81 -0.67 23.17
C ASN A 199 -15.11 -1.43 22.04
N LEU A 200 -14.14 -2.26 22.40
CA LEU A 200 -13.49 -3.14 21.43
C LEU A 200 -14.49 -4.21 20.92
N PRO A 201 -14.33 -4.69 19.68
CA PRO A 201 -15.15 -5.80 19.17
C PRO A 201 -15.03 -7.03 20.06
N ASP A 202 -16.14 -7.73 20.29
CA ASP A 202 -16.16 -8.96 21.09
C ASP A 202 -15.29 -10.07 20.47
N ASN A 203 -15.15 -10.07 19.14
CA ASN A 203 -14.33 -11.00 18.35
C ASN A 203 -12.94 -10.44 18.00
N ASP A 204 -12.30 -9.65 18.87
CA ASP A 204 -10.93 -9.14 18.62
C ASP A 204 -9.85 -10.25 18.60
N ASP A 205 -10.25 -11.50 18.87
CA ASP A 205 -9.43 -12.70 18.73
C ASP A 205 -9.42 -13.26 17.30
N GLU A 206 -10.32 -12.82 16.42
CA GLU A 206 -10.32 -13.17 15.01
C GLU A 206 -9.05 -12.67 14.31
N VAL A 207 -8.37 -13.56 13.59
CA VAL A 207 -7.11 -13.27 12.91
C VAL A 207 -7.17 -13.73 11.46
N THR A 208 -7.21 -12.77 10.55
CA THR A 208 -7.02 -12.98 9.11
C THR A 208 -5.78 -12.23 8.63
N LEU A 209 -5.40 -12.44 7.37
CA LEU A 209 -4.49 -11.52 6.71
C LEU A 209 -5.26 -10.24 6.38
N VAL A 210 -4.77 -9.10 6.88
CA VAL A 210 -5.34 -7.77 6.60
C VAL A 210 -4.36 -6.96 5.75
N HIS A 211 -4.90 -6.20 4.81
CA HIS A 211 -4.13 -5.31 3.95
C HIS A 211 -3.60 -4.10 4.74
N GLY A 212 -4.39 -3.59 5.68
CA GLY A 212 -4.07 -2.42 6.51
C GLY A 212 -4.37 -1.08 5.83
N ASP A 213 -4.27 -1.04 4.50
CA ASP A 213 -4.53 0.17 3.69
C ASP A 213 -5.56 -0.06 2.56
N PHE A 214 -6.59 -0.88 2.80
CA PHE A 214 -7.48 -1.33 1.72
C PHE A 214 -8.43 -0.22 1.25
N ARG A 215 -8.17 0.36 0.07
CA ARG A 215 -8.97 1.42 -0.54
C ARG A 215 -9.05 1.26 -2.05
N ILE A 216 -10.03 1.92 -2.68
CA ILE A 216 -10.25 1.90 -4.13
C ILE A 216 -9.02 2.34 -4.94
N ASP A 217 -8.23 3.30 -4.43
CA ASP A 217 -7.02 3.80 -5.10
C ASP A 217 -5.83 2.83 -5.03
N ASN A 218 -5.90 1.84 -4.14
CA ASN A 218 -4.96 0.71 -4.05
C ASN A 218 -5.43 -0.52 -4.84
N LEU A 219 -6.47 -0.37 -5.67
CA LEU A 219 -6.97 -1.42 -6.55
C LEU A 219 -6.72 -1.04 -8.01
N ILE A 220 -6.12 -1.97 -8.74
CA ILE A 220 -6.03 -1.90 -10.20
C ILE A 220 -7.19 -2.71 -10.76
N PHE A 221 -8.10 -2.03 -11.46
CA PHE A 221 -9.23 -2.63 -12.15
C PHE A 221 -8.87 -2.97 -13.60
N HIS A 222 -9.55 -3.98 -14.14
CA HIS A 222 -9.46 -4.31 -15.56
C HIS A 222 -9.82 -3.09 -16.43
N ALA A 223 -9.20 -3.00 -17.62
CA ALA A 223 -9.33 -1.84 -18.50
C ALA A 223 -10.78 -1.53 -18.92
N LYS A 224 -11.64 -2.56 -18.98
CA LYS A 224 -13.03 -2.46 -19.46
C LYS A 224 -14.08 -3.06 -18.53
N GLU A 225 -13.66 -3.90 -17.57
CA GLU A 225 -14.58 -4.66 -16.71
C GLU A 225 -14.48 -4.17 -15.27
N ALA A 226 -15.57 -4.25 -14.51
CA ALA A 226 -15.57 -4.04 -13.07
C ALA A 226 -15.00 -5.28 -12.36
N ARG A 227 -13.69 -5.47 -12.50
CA ARG A 227 -12.95 -6.61 -11.93
C ARG A 227 -11.60 -6.15 -11.44
N VAL A 228 -11.25 -6.48 -10.20
CA VAL A 228 -9.92 -6.20 -9.65
C VAL A 228 -8.93 -7.20 -10.24
N ILE A 229 -7.85 -6.68 -10.82
CA ILE A 229 -6.76 -7.47 -11.42
C ILE A 229 -5.47 -7.41 -10.60
N ALA A 230 -5.32 -6.42 -9.72
CA ALA A 230 -4.26 -6.39 -8.72
C ALA A 230 -4.64 -5.52 -7.52
N VAL A 231 -4.32 -6.00 -6.32
CA VAL A 231 -4.27 -5.21 -5.08
C VAL A 231 -2.82 -4.82 -4.82
N ILE A 232 -2.56 -3.53 -4.61
CA ILE A 232 -1.22 -2.97 -4.44
C ILE A 232 -1.05 -2.31 -3.07
N ASP A 233 0.19 -1.99 -2.72
CA ASP A 233 0.56 -1.25 -1.50
C ASP A 233 0.41 -2.03 -0.17
N TRP A 234 1.14 -3.13 -0.07
CA TRP A 234 1.09 -4.07 1.06
C TRP A 234 1.91 -3.64 2.29
N GLU A 235 2.34 -2.39 2.37
CA GLU A 235 3.31 -1.95 3.39
C GLU A 235 2.78 -1.98 4.83
N LEU A 236 1.46 -1.79 4.99
CA LEU A 236 0.79 -1.85 6.29
C LEU A 236 0.23 -3.24 6.62
N SER A 237 0.39 -4.21 5.71
CA SER A 237 -0.25 -5.51 5.87
C SER A 237 0.32 -6.31 7.03
N THR A 238 -0.58 -7.04 7.69
CA THR A 238 -0.29 -7.80 8.90
C THR A 238 -1.37 -8.87 9.11
N THR A 239 -1.27 -9.64 10.17
CA THR A 239 -2.39 -10.47 10.64
C THR A 239 -3.21 -9.67 11.66
N GLY A 240 -4.52 -9.64 11.50
CA GLY A 240 -5.39 -8.82 12.35
C GLY A 240 -6.87 -9.06 12.14
N GLN A 241 -7.67 -8.11 12.61
CA GLN A 241 -9.12 -8.19 12.60
C GLN A 241 -9.65 -7.71 11.21
N PRO A 242 -10.42 -8.53 10.47
CA PRO A 242 -10.82 -8.25 9.08
C PRO A 242 -11.75 -7.03 8.91
N MET A 243 -12.61 -6.77 9.89
CA MET A 243 -13.49 -5.59 9.92
C MET A 243 -12.70 -4.27 9.86
N ALA A 244 -11.45 -4.25 10.29
CA ALA A 244 -10.62 -3.06 10.18
C ALA A 244 -10.38 -2.64 8.72
N ASP A 245 -10.11 -3.59 7.81
CA ASP A 245 -9.98 -3.29 6.38
C ASP A 245 -11.33 -2.86 5.79
N LEU A 246 -12.42 -3.54 6.17
CA LEU A 246 -13.76 -3.21 5.66
C LEU A 246 -14.19 -1.80 6.12
N ALA A 247 -13.98 -1.47 7.39
CA ALA A 247 -14.23 -0.15 7.93
C ALA A 247 -13.39 0.92 7.23
N TYR A 248 -12.12 0.62 6.93
CA TYR A 248 -11.24 1.53 6.21
C TYR A 248 -11.68 1.76 4.76
N LEU A 249 -12.12 0.71 4.06
CA LEU A 249 -12.70 0.80 2.72
C LEU A 249 -13.97 1.66 2.71
N LEU A 250 -14.81 1.52 3.74
CA LEU A 250 -16.10 2.21 3.84
C LEU A 250 -15.97 3.63 4.40
N MET A 251 -14.85 3.98 5.03
CA MET A 251 -14.60 5.29 5.66
C MET A 251 -14.99 6.49 4.77
N PRO A 252 -14.69 6.53 3.46
CA PRO A 252 -15.09 7.64 2.60
C PRO A 252 -16.61 7.89 2.54
N HIS A 253 -17.45 6.88 2.77
CA HIS A 253 -18.92 7.04 2.77
C HIS A 253 -19.45 7.79 4.01
N TYR A 254 -18.67 7.82 5.09
CA TYR A 254 -19.00 8.51 6.33
C TYR A 254 -18.36 9.90 6.42
N TRP A 255 -17.57 10.26 5.42
CA TRP A 255 -16.89 11.54 5.37
C TRP A 255 -17.89 12.66 4.96
N PRO A 256 -17.86 13.84 5.59
CA PRO A 256 -18.49 15.04 5.03
C PRO A 256 -18.18 15.24 3.53
N LYS A 257 -19.21 15.51 2.72
CA LYS A 257 -19.10 15.66 1.26
C LYS A 257 -18.10 16.72 0.82
N ASP A 258 -17.85 17.70 1.68
CA ASP A 258 -17.06 18.89 1.36
C ASP A 258 -15.56 18.67 1.59
N LEU A 259 -15.20 17.58 2.28
CA LEU A 259 -13.82 17.32 2.64
C LEU A 259 -13.14 16.45 1.58
N LYS A 260 -12.29 17.11 0.80
CA LYS A 260 -11.54 16.51 -0.32
C LYS A 260 -10.30 15.81 0.21
N ILE A 261 -10.43 14.52 0.48
CA ILE A 261 -9.36 13.69 1.04
C ILE A 261 -8.17 13.57 0.08
N ILE A 262 -8.40 13.58 -1.23
CA ILE A 262 -7.33 13.49 -2.25
C ILE A 262 -6.36 14.67 -2.14
N SER A 263 -6.81 15.84 -1.67
CA SER A 263 -5.92 16.97 -1.36
C SER A 263 -5.33 16.94 0.05
N THR A 264 -5.75 15.97 0.88
CA THR A 264 -5.39 15.83 2.30
C THR A 264 -4.44 14.66 2.56
N MET A 265 -4.48 13.62 1.72
CA MET A 265 -3.64 12.43 1.84
C MET A 265 -2.41 12.54 0.93
N GLY A 266 -1.30 12.95 1.54
CA GLY A 266 -0.03 13.29 0.89
C GLY A 266 0.44 14.71 1.22
N SER A 267 -0.48 15.56 1.68
CA SER A 267 -0.25 16.88 2.29
C SER A 267 -1.54 17.28 3.00
N PHE A 268 -1.49 17.66 4.29
CA PHE A 268 -2.66 18.13 5.05
C PHE A 268 -3.05 19.59 4.72
N ASN A 269 -2.71 20.08 3.53
CA ASN A 269 -3.00 21.45 3.15
C ASN A 269 -4.50 21.68 3.04
N GLY A 270 -5.03 22.53 3.94
CA GLY A 270 -6.42 22.99 3.92
C GLY A 270 -7.36 22.34 4.93
N VAL A 271 -6.88 21.48 5.84
CA VAL A 271 -7.68 21.06 7.01
C VAL A 271 -7.39 22.01 8.17
N GLU A 272 -8.37 22.82 8.57
CA GLU A 272 -8.25 23.65 9.77
C GLU A 272 -7.94 22.78 10.99
N GLY A 273 -6.77 23.01 11.61
CA GLY A 273 -6.35 22.32 12.84
C GLY A 273 -5.10 21.45 12.74
N LEU A 274 -4.49 21.30 11.55
CA LEU A 274 -3.18 20.67 11.36
C LEU A 274 -2.28 21.62 10.56
N LYS A 275 -1.43 22.40 11.24
CA LYS A 275 -0.32 23.08 10.56
C LYS A 275 0.71 22.03 10.12
N GLU A 276 1.21 22.22 8.91
CA GLU A 276 2.22 21.43 8.21
C GLU A 276 3.17 20.68 9.15
N ILE A 277 2.96 19.37 9.31
CA ILE A 277 4.00 18.48 9.82
C ILE A 277 4.93 18.22 8.63
N LEU A 278 6.02 18.97 8.58
CA LEU A 278 7.20 18.67 7.76
C LEU A 278 7.65 17.24 8.09
N LEU A 279 7.43 16.30 7.17
CA LEU A 279 8.08 15.00 7.18
C LEU A 279 9.55 15.21 6.81
N ALA A 280 10.42 15.10 7.82
CA ALA A 280 11.86 14.91 7.66
C ALA A 280 12.20 13.42 7.55
#